data_AF-A0A352AJN8-F1
#
_entry.id   AF-A0A352AJN8-F1
#
_cell.length_a   1.000
_cell.length_b   1.000
_cell.length_c   1.000
_cell.angle_alpha   90.00
_cell.angle_beta   90.00
_cell.angle_gamma   90.00
#
_symmetry.space_group_name_H-M   'P 1'
#
loop_
_entity.id
_entity.type
_entity.pdbx_description
1 polymer ?
#
loop_
_entity_poly.entity_id
_entity_poly.type
_entity_poly.pdbx_seq_one_letter_code
_entity_poly.pdbx_strand_id
1 'polypeptide(L)'
;VIRDGSGSELISADVRVYLRDCYDHAVQVMDIVETYRELASGLMDVYLSSVSNKMNEIMKLLTVISSIFIPLTFIAGVYGMNFNTEKSPWNMPELNWYWGYPACLVSMGAIAAGLVFFFWRRGWFENFSTIEKDD
;
A
#
# COMPACT_ATOMS: atom_id res chain seq x y z
N VAL A 1 29.78 59.38 -46.54
CA VAL A 1 30.18 59.73 -45.16
C VAL A 1 30.37 58.42 -44.41
N ILE A 2 31.64 58.08 -44.15
CA ILE A 2 32.17 57.10 -43.18
C ILE A 2 31.85 55.62 -43.47
N ARG A 3 32.75 54.63 -43.49
CA ARG A 3 34.22 54.48 -43.57
C ARG A 3 34.41 52.95 -43.61
N ASP A 4 35.24 52.46 -44.52
CA ASP A 4 35.70 51.07 -44.58
C ASP A 4 36.30 50.62 -43.23
N GLY A 5 36.06 49.35 -42.88
CA GLY A 5 36.47 48.72 -41.65
C GLY A 5 36.09 47.25 -41.62
N SER A 6 36.67 46.45 -42.53
CA SER A 6 37.15 45.08 -42.25
C SER A 6 36.36 44.30 -41.18
N GLY A 7 35.10 43.99 -41.48
CA GLY A 7 34.24 43.10 -40.70
C GLY A 7 33.78 42.00 -41.64
N SER A 8 34.62 40.99 -41.80
CA SER A 8 34.35 39.77 -42.57
C SER A 8 32.87 39.37 -42.56
N GLU A 9 32.28 39.15 -43.74
CA GLU A 9 31.10 38.28 -43.90
C GLU A 9 31.49 36.88 -43.43
N LEU A 10 31.54 36.66 -42.11
CA LEU A 10 32.08 35.44 -41.48
C LEU A 10 31.18 34.22 -41.71
N ILE A 11 29.99 34.39 -42.28
CA ILE A 11 29.00 33.34 -42.44
C ILE A 11 28.41 33.44 -43.85
N SER A 12 28.86 32.55 -44.73
CA SER A 12 28.25 32.34 -46.05
C SER A 12 26.80 31.85 -45.91
N ALA A 13 25.96 32.12 -46.90
CA ALA A 13 24.55 31.71 -46.92
C ALA A 13 24.37 30.20 -46.68
N ASP A 14 25.30 29.38 -47.19
CA ASP A 14 25.30 27.92 -46.96
C ASP A 14 25.54 27.57 -45.49
N VAL A 15 26.47 28.24 -44.81
CA VAL A 15 26.78 28.01 -43.38
C VAL A 15 25.57 28.35 -42.49
N ARG A 16 24.78 29.36 -42.88
CA ARG A 16 23.54 29.73 -42.18
C ARG A 16 22.48 28.62 -42.25
N VAL A 17 22.43 27.85 -43.34
CA VAL A 17 21.51 26.72 -43.48
C VAL A 17 21.92 25.59 -42.53
N TYR A 18 23.21 25.23 -42.48
CA TYR A 18 23.70 24.22 -41.54
C TYR A 18 23.49 24.62 -40.07
N LEU A 19 23.70 25.89 -39.72
CA LEU A 19 23.43 26.37 -38.36
C LEU A 19 21.95 26.31 -37.99
N ARG A 20 21.06 26.53 -38.97
CA ARG A 20 19.62 26.42 -38.77
C ARG A 20 19.20 24.97 -38.53
N ASP A 21 19.75 24.04 -39.29
CA ASP A 21 19.50 22.60 -39.12
C ASP A 21 19.96 22.12 -37.73
N CYS A 22 21.16 22.50 -37.30
CA CYS A 22 21.64 22.24 -35.93
C CYS A 22 20.74 22.87 -34.86
N TYR A 23 20.22 24.07 -35.10
CA TYR A 23 19.28 24.73 -34.19
C TYR A 23 17.96 23.97 -34.10
N ASP A 24 17.37 23.59 -35.24
CA ASP A 24 16.11 22.84 -35.30
C ASP A 24 16.27 21.47 -34.62
N HIS A 25 17.40 20.78 -34.83
CA HIS A 25 17.73 19.55 -34.12
C HIS A 25 17.92 19.76 -32.61
N ALA A 26 18.57 20.85 -32.19
CA ALA A 26 18.72 21.17 -30.77
C ALA A 26 17.36 21.41 -30.11
N VAL A 27 16.46 22.12 -30.79
CA VAL A 27 15.07 22.32 -30.32
C VAL A 27 14.33 20.98 -30.22
N GLN A 28 14.42 20.13 -31.24
CA GLN A 28 13.80 18.82 -31.21
C GLN A 28 14.30 17.94 -30.06
N VAL A 29 15.60 17.95 -29.78
CA VAL A 29 16.18 17.21 -28.65
C VAL A 29 15.68 17.79 -27.32
N MET A 30 15.57 19.12 -27.19
CA MET A 30 15.00 19.74 -25.99
C MET A 30 13.56 19.31 -25.73
N ASP A 31 12.71 19.25 -26.77
CA ASP A 31 11.31 18.80 -26.65
C ASP A 31 11.22 17.32 -26.22
N ILE A 32 12.11 16.46 -26.75
CA ILE A 32 12.19 15.05 -26.37
C ILE A 32 12.63 14.90 -24.92
N VAL A 33 13.62 15.68 -24.48
CA VAL A 33 14.10 15.65 -23.08
C VAL A 33 13.00 16.10 -22.12
N GLU A 34 12.23 17.14 -22.46
CA GLU A 34 11.10 17.59 -21.67
C GLU A 34 10.02 16.50 -21.58
N THR A 35 9.69 15.86 -22.71
CA THR A 35 8.77 14.70 -22.74
C THR A 35 9.25 13.56 -21.84
N TYR A 36 10.54 13.22 -21.89
CA TYR A 36 11.09 12.18 -21.01
C TYR A 36 11.05 12.58 -19.54
N ARG A 37 11.23 13.86 -19.21
CA ARG A 37 11.10 14.35 -17.84
C ARG A 37 9.68 14.18 -17.31
N GLU A 38 8.68 14.50 -18.13
CA GLU A 38 7.26 14.29 -17.80
C GLU A 38 6.94 12.82 -17.59
N LEU A 39 7.40 11.95 -18.51
CA LEU A 39 7.21 10.51 -18.40
C LEU A 39 7.89 9.93 -17.15
N ALA A 40 9.12 10.34 -16.84
CA ALA A 40 9.83 9.90 -15.65
C ALA A 40 9.11 10.31 -14.37
N SER A 41 8.55 11.52 -14.32
CA SER A 41 7.71 11.97 -13.20
C SER A 41 6.46 11.11 -13.08
N GLY A 42 5.76 10.85 -14.18
CA GLY A 42 4.57 10.00 -14.18
C GLY A 42 4.85 8.56 -13.72
N LEU A 43 6.00 8.00 -14.11
CA LEU A 43 6.43 6.68 -13.64
C LEU A 43 6.72 6.67 -12.14
N MET A 44 7.34 7.73 -11.61
CA MET A 44 7.57 7.86 -10.18
C MET A 44 6.24 7.89 -9.40
N ASP A 45 5.25 8.64 -9.90
CA ASP A 45 3.92 8.72 -9.28
C ASP A 45 3.21 7.36 -9.30
N VAL A 46 3.29 6.62 -10.41
CA VAL A 46 2.74 5.26 -10.52
C VAL A 46 3.47 4.30 -9.58
N TYR A 47 4.80 4.40 -9.47
CA TYR A 47 5.59 3.58 -8.56
C TYR A 47 5.18 3.83 -7.11
N LEU A 48 5.10 5.10 -6.69
CA LEU A 48 4.64 5.47 -5.35
C LEU A 48 3.20 5.00 -5.09
N SER A 49 2.31 5.10 -6.08
CA SER A 49 0.94 4.59 -5.99
C SER A 49 0.93 3.07 -5.79
N SER A 50 1.74 2.33 -6.55
CA SER A 50 1.89 0.88 -6.41
C SER A 50 2.43 0.47 -5.03
N VAL A 51 3.46 1.17 -4.53
CA VAL A 51 3.99 0.94 -3.17
C VAL A 51 2.94 1.23 -2.11
N SER A 52 2.17 2.32 -2.25
CA SER A 52 1.08 2.65 -1.34
C SER A 52 -0.03 1.59 -1.34
N ASN A 53 -0.37 1.04 -2.52
CA ASN A 53 -1.33 -0.05 -2.64
C ASN A 53 -0.84 -1.31 -1.93
N LYS A 54 0.42 -1.70 -2.14
CA LYS A 54 1.04 -2.83 -1.42
C LYS A 54 1.03 -2.60 0.10
N MET A 55 1.37 -1.40 0.56
CA MET A 55 1.32 -1.06 1.99
C MET A 55 -0.11 -1.16 2.55
N ASN A 56 -1.11 -0.67 1.81
CA ASN A 56 -2.52 -0.78 2.19
C ASN A 56 -2.97 -2.26 2.30
N GLU A 57 -2.49 -3.12 1.42
CA GLU A 57 -2.78 -4.56 1.49
C GLU A 57 -2.12 -5.23 2.69
N ILE A 58 -0.85 -4.93 2.96
CA ILE A 58 -0.15 -5.43 4.15
C ILE A 58 -0.87 -4.99 5.44
N MET A 59 -1.27 -3.72 5.51
CA MET A 59 -2.01 -3.18 6.66
C MET A 59 -3.37 -3.85 6.83
N LYS A 60 -4.09 -4.13 5.74
CA LYS A 60 -5.34 -4.90 5.79
C LYS A 60 -5.08 -6.30 6.33
N LEU A 61 -4.05 -7.01 5.86
CA LEU A 61 -3.70 -8.35 6.33
C LEU A 61 -3.44 -8.36 7.84
N LEU A 62 -2.55 -7.48 8.31
CA LEU A 62 -2.23 -7.39 9.73
C LEU A 62 -3.46 -7.08 10.58
N THR A 63 -4.35 -6.21 10.08
CA THR A 63 -5.59 -5.83 10.75
C THR A 63 -6.57 -7.01 10.85
N VAL A 64 -6.76 -7.78 9.77
CA VAL A 64 -7.65 -8.97 9.80
C VAL A 64 -7.14 -9.96 10.84
N ILE A 65 -5.86 -10.33 10.77
CA ILE A 65 -5.26 -11.27 11.72
C ILE A 65 -5.44 -10.75 13.15
N SER A 66 -5.04 -9.51 13.42
CA SER A 66 -5.15 -8.91 14.76
C SER A 66 -6.59 -8.86 15.26
N SER A 67 -7.56 -8.50 14.41
CA SER A 67 -8.97 -8.41 14.79
C SER A 67 -9.58 -9.75 15.22
N ILE A 68 -9.04 -10.87 14.73
CA ILE A 68 -9.43 -12.22 15.13
C ILE A 68 -8.72 -12.60 16.43
N PHE A 69 -7.41 -12.38 16.52
CA PHE A 69 -6.60 -12.78 17.67
C PHE A 69 -6.87 -11.96 18.94
N ILE A 70 -7.17 -10.67 18.84
CA ILE A 70 -7.42 -9.79 20.02
C ILE A 70 -8.56 -10.32 20.90
N PRO A 71 -9.79 -10.54 20.40
CA PRO A 71 -10.88 -11.05 21.24
C PRO A 71 -10.62 -12.48 21.72
N LEU A 72 -10.03 -13.35 20.89
CA LEU A 72 -9.66 -14.71 21.27
C LEU A 72 -8.66 -14.72 22.44
N THR A 73 -7.60 -13.90 22.33
CA THR A 73 -6.56 -13.77 23.35
C THR A 73 -7.10 -13.12 24.62
N PHE A 74 -8.01 -12.15 24.50
CA PHE A 74 -8.67 -11.55 25.65
C PHE A 74 -9.47 -12.60 26.44
N ILE A 75 -10.29 -13.40 25.77
CA ILE A 75 -11.09 -14.42 26.46
C ILE A 75 -10.16 -15.52 27.02
N ALA A 76 -9.15 -15.96 26.27
CA ALA A 76 -8.16 -16.92 26.78
C ALA A 76 -7.37 -16.38 27.98
N GLY A 77 -7.06 -15.08 27.98
CA GLY A 77 -6.41 -14.38 29.08
C GLY A 77 -7.29 -14.32 30.32
N VAL A 78 -8.57 -13.94 30.17
CA VAL A 78 -9.56 -13.95 31.26
C VAL A 78 -9.69 -15.36 31.83
N TYR A 79 -9.91 -16.39 31.00
CA TYR A 79 -10.04 -17.77 31.47
C TYR A 79 -8.73 -18.39 31.98
N GLY A 80 -7.57 -17.84 31.61
CA GLY A 80 -6.26 -18.20 32.13
C GLY A 80 -5.94 -17.56 33.49
N MET A 81 -6.75 -16.61 33.96
CA MET A 81 -6.63 -16.09 35.32
C MET A 81 -7.07 -17.16 36.33
N ASN A 82 -6.27 -17.38 37.37
CA ASN A 82 -6.54 -18.35 38.44
C ASN A 82 -7.70 -17.88 39.31
N PHE A 83 -8.93 -17.98 38.81
CA PHE A 83 -10.15 -17.69 39.56
C PHE A 83 -10.39 -18.79 40.58
N ASN A 84 -10.04 -18.53 41.85
CA ASN A 84 -10.25 -19.46 42.95
C ASN A 84 -11.70 -19.41 43.44
N THR A 85 -12.50 -20.43 43.08
CA THR A 85 -13.92 -20.58 43.41
C THR A 85 -14.21 -20.61 44.92
N GLU A 86 -13.19 -20.80 45.76
CA GLU A 86 -13.34 -20.84 47.22
C GLU A 86 -13.36 -19.45 47.91
N LYS A 87 -12.90 -18.37 47.25
CA LYS A 87 -12.68 -17.06 47.93
C LYS A 87 -13.76 -15.99 47.72
N SER A 88 -14.70 -16.15 46.78
CA SER A 88 -15.79 -15.19 46.59
C SER A 88 -17.01 -15.82 45.90
N PRO A 89 -18.25 -15.63 46.38
CA PRO A 89 -19.48 -16.12 45.72
C PRO A 89 -19.74 -15.49 44.35
N TRP A 90 -19.05 -14.37 44.06
CA TRP A 90 -19.10 -13.64 42.80
C TRP A 90 -18.05 -14.11 41.79
N ASN A 91 -17.22 -15.08 42.17
CA ASN A 91 -16.20 -15.67 41.32
C ASN A 91 -16.86 -16.71 40.39
N MET A 92 -17.48 -16.23 39.30
CA MET A 92 -18.09 -17.01 38.20
C MET A 92 -18.91 -18.25 38.63
N PRO A 93 -20.22 -18.11 38.95
CA PRO A 93 -21.11 -19.26 39.19
C PRO A 93 -21.24 -20.22 37.99
N GLU A 94 -20.85 -19.79 36.78
CA GLU A 94 -20.81 -20.60 35.54
C GLU A 94 -19.68 -21.64 35.52
N LEU A 95 -18.67 -21.53 36.38
CA LEU A 95 -17.54 -22.48 36.46
C LEU A 95 -17.93 -23.83 37.10
N ASN A 96 -18.99 -23.84 37.91
CA ASN A 96 -19.57 -25.07 38.48
C ASN A 96 -20.56 -25.77 37.52
N TRP A 97 -20.86 -25.18 36.36
CA TRP A 97 -21.72 -25.79 35.37
C TRP A 97 -20.89 -26.68 34.44
N TYR A 98 -21.28 -27.95 34.30
CA TYR A 98 -20.63 -28.92 33.40
C TYR A 98 -20.46 -28.41 31.95
N TRP A 99 -21.30 -27.46 31.54
CA TRP A 99 -21.32 -26.88 30.19
C TRP A 99 -20.70 -25.48 30.07
N GLY A 100 -20.20 -24.87 31.15
CA GLY A 100 -19.64 -23.51 31.11
C GLY A 100 -18.39 -23.40 30.22
N TYR A 101 -17.47 -24.36 30.34
CA TYR A 101 -16.26 -24.41 29.51
C TYR A 101 -16.57 -24.68 28.02
N PRO A 102 -17.42 -25.67 27.65
CA PRO A 102 -17.89 -25.83 26.27
C PRO A 102 -18.65 -24.61 25.73
N ALA A 103 -19.54 -23.98 26.51
CA ALA A 103 -20.29 -22.80 26.07
C ALA A 103 -19.37 -21.61 25.77
N CYS A 104 -18.30 -21.42 26.55
CA CYS A 104 -17.30 -20.40 26.29
C CYS A 104 -16.49 -20.68 25.02
N LEU A 105 -16.07 -21.93 24.80
CA LEU A 105 -15.39 -22.30 23.54
C LEU A 105 -16.29 -22.08 22.32
N VAL A 106 -17.59 -22.40 22.44
CA VAL A 106 -18.57 -22.15 21.38
C VAL A 106 -18.76 -20.64 21.16
N SER A 107 -18.79 -19.81 22.20
CA SER A 107 -18.92 -18.37 22.05
C SER A 107 -17.67 -17.73 21.43
N MET A 108 -16.47 -18.17 21.82
CA MET A 108 -15.21 -17.78 21.17
C MET A 108 -15.20 -18.17 19.69
N GLY A 109 -15.60 -19.41 19.38
CA GLY A 109 -15.70 -19.92 18.02
C GLY A 109 -16.74 -19.15 17.19
N ALA A 110 -17.88 -18.80 17.77
CA ALA A 110 -18.93 -18.03 17.11
C ALA A 110 -18.47 -16.59 16.81
N ILE A 111 -17.75 -15.94 17.73
CA ILE A 111 -17.18 -14.60 17.51
C ILE A 111 -16.12 -14.65 16.41
N ALA A 112 -15.21 -15.63 16.47
CA ALA A 112 -14.18 -15.80 15.45
C ALA A 112 -14.80 -16.08 14.06
N ALA A 113 -15.74 -17.01 13.98
CA ALA A 113 -16.44 -17.35 12.74
C ALA A 113 -17.27 -16.16 12.22
N GLY A 114 -17.93 -15.42 13.09
CA GLY A 114 -18.69 -14.21 12.73
C GLY A 114 -17.80 -13.11 12.14
N LEU A 115 -16.63 -12.88 12.74
CA LEU A 115 -15.65 -11.93 12.22
C LEU A 115 -15.09 -12.40 10.87
N VAL A 116 -14.69 -13.66 10.76
CA VAL A 116 -14.20 -14.24 9.49
C VAL A 116 -15.26 -14.13 8.40
N PHE A 117 -16.52 -14.49 8.68
CA PHE A 117 -17.62 -14.37 7.73
C PHE A 117 -17.89 -12.92 7.33
N PHE A 118 -17.81 -11.98 8.26
CA PHE A 118 -17.96 -10.55 7.98
C PHE A 118 -16.86 -10.04 7.04
N PHE A 119 -15.59 -10.40 7.29
CA PHE A 119 -14.48 -10.04 6.40
C PHE A 119 -14.59 -10.71 5.04
N TRP A 120 -15.10 -11.94 4.98
CA TRP A 120 -15.34 -12.65 3.73
C TRP A 120 -16.46 -12.01 2.90
N ARG A 121 -17.57 -11.63 3.54
CA ARG A 121 -18.68 -10.91 2.88
C ARG A 121 -18.26 -9.51 2.40
N ARG A 122 -17.29 -8.88 3.06
CA ARG A 122 -16.72 -7.60 2.61
C ARG A 122 -15.73 -7.75 1.45
N GLY A 123 -15.48 -8.96 0.96
CA GLY A 123 -14.57 -9.20 -0.16
C GLY A 123 -13.11 -8.88 0.17
N TRP A 124 -12.75 -8.79 1.46
CA TRP A 124 -11.37 -8.47 1.82
C TRP A 124 -10.43 -9.56 1.30
N PHE A 125 -10.82 -10.84 1.41
CA PHE A 125 -10.05 -12.01 0.98
C PHE A 125 -9.81 -12.14 -0.54
N GLU A 126 -10.58 -11.46 -1.41
CA GLU A 126 -10.37 -11.54 -2.87
C GLU A 126 -9.11 -10.79 -3.32
N ASN A 127 -8.78 -9.66 -2.68
CA ASN A 127 -7.57 -8.87 -2.96
C ASN A 127 -6.27 -9.62 -2.59
N PHE A 128 -6.34 -10.74 -1.87
CA PHE A 128 -5.17 -11.50 -1.45
C PHE A 128 -4.63 -12.42 -2.56
N SER A 129 -5.47 -12.75 -3.55
CA SER A 129 -5.11 -13.70 -4.63
C SER A 129 -4.19 -13.11 -5.71
N THR A 130 -4.00 -11.78 -5.71
CA THR A 130 -3.17 -11.07 -6.70
C THR A 130 -1.74 -10.83 -6.25
N ILE A 131 -1.42 -10.97 -4.95
CA ILE A 131 -0.07 -10.77 -4.42
C ILE A 131 0.85 -11.98 -4.66
N GLU A 132 0.30 -13.20 -4.68
CA GLU A 132 1.10 -14.43 -4.78
C GLU A 132 1.48 -14.80 -6.23
N LYS A 133 0.96 -14.08 -7.24
CA LYS A 133 1.08 -14.48 -8.65
C LYS A 133 2.21 -13.82 -9.45
N ASP A 134 2.97 -12.92 -8.83
CA ASP A 134 3.99 -12.09 -9.51
C ASP A 134 5.44 -12.48 -9.17
N ASP A 135 5.69 -13.74 -8.74
CA ASP A 135 7.04 -14.33 -8.60
C ASP A 135 7.39 -15.24 -9.80
#